data_AF-A0A1W1BPR7-F1
#
_entry.id   AF-A0A1W1BPR7-F1
#
_cell.length_a   1.000
_cell.length_b   1.000
_cell.length_c   1.000
_cell.angle_alpha   90.00
_cell.angle_beta   90.00
_cell.angle_gamma   90.00
#
_symmetry.space_group_name_H-M   'P 1'
#
loop_
_entity.id
_entity.type
_entity.pdbx_description
1 polymer ?
#
loop_
_entity_poly.entity_id
_entity_poly.type
_entity_poly.pdbx_seq_one_letter_code
_entity_poly.pdbx_strand_id
1 'polypeptide(L)'
;MLLNTLLFAVSGEEVFKEKCASCHQYYIPQNKIIANAEHNNTDLNLTAPTLTEMSFMLKDQVGDRKTDAEGQKFQIEDWLTDYLAHPSKEKGVIPKKFTRFFGKMPDMKGKLNEDDIEALADFMYEYAEKMMRRKGVRRYSYDAAKQIAKKEGKIILIEGYIPYCRWCMRMDREVMVEPEVKAALNKKFVLVKMNLLTQKLPLGMKRLGTPSFYFIGSDGKTVIDMVEGFGNKEEFLDLLQSIAAQ
;
A
#
# COMPACT_ATOMS: atom_id res chain seq x y z
N MET A 1 -42.33 -14.55 19.60
CA MET A 1 -41.56 -13.80 18.60
C MET A 1 -40.10 -13.80 19.03
N LEU A 2 -39.29 -14.69 18.44
CA LEU A 2 -37.84 -14.60 18.56
C LEU A 2 -37.40 -13.47 17.63
N LEU A 3 -37.02 -12.32 18.18
CA LEU A 3 -36.33 -11.28 17.42
C LEU A 3 -34.96 -11.85 17.06
N ASN A 4 -34.79 -12.30 15.82
CA ASN A 4 -33.47 -12.45 15.22
C ASN A 4 -32.93 -11.03 15.02
N THR A 5 -32.28 -10.47 16.03
CA THR A 5 -31.38 -9.34 15.85
C THR A 5 -30.16 -9.87 15.08
N LEU A 6 -30.21 -9.73 13.76
CA LEU A 6 -29.03 -9.77 12.92
C LEU A 6 -28.12 -8.62 13.40
N LEU A 7 -27.06 -8.96 14.13
CA LEU A 7 -25.95 -8.05 14.41
C LEU A 7 -25.28 -7.77 13.06
N PHE A 8 -25.64 -6.65 12.43
CA PHE A 8 -24.87 -6.14 11.29
C PHE A 8 -23.58 -5.57 11.85
N ALA A 9 -22.45 -6.20 11.52
CA ALA A 9 -21.13 -5.67 11.86
C ALA A 9 -21.00 -4.24 11.28
N VAL A 10 -20.55 -3.30 12.11
CA VAL A 10 -20.33 -1.90 11.71
C VAL A 10 -19.27 -1.86 10.61
N SER A 11 -19.55 -1.16 9.51
CA SER A 11 -18.58 -1.00 8.43
C SER A 11 -17.62 0.14 8.74
N GLY A 12 -16.33 -0.16 8.86
CA GLY A 12 -15.31 0.87 9.10
C GLY A 12 -15.21 1.92 7.99
N GLU A 13 -15.58 1.58 6.75
CA GLU A 13 -15.69 2.55 5.66
C GLU A 13 -16.83 3.54 5.89
N GLU A 14 -17.96 3.08 6.43
CA GLU A 14 -19.11 3.94 6.77
C GLU A 14 -18.78 4.82 7.97
N VAL A 15 -18.14 4.28 9.01
CA VAL A 15 -17.63 5.06 10.14
C VAL A 15 -16.69 6.15 9.65
N PHE A 16 -15.70 5.82 8.81
CA PHE A 16 -14.78 6.81 8.26
C PHE A 16 -15.52 7.88 7.44
N LYS A 17 -16.46 7.47 6.59
CA LYS A 17 -17.26 8.38 5.77
C LYS A 17 -18.05 9.38 6.62
N GLU A 18 -18.68 8.93 7.68
CA GLU A 18 -19.55 9.77 8.52
C GLU A 18 -18.76 10.62 9.51
N LYS A 19 -17.69 10.08 10.08
CA LYS A 19 -16.99 10.71 11.22
C LYS A 19 -15.69 11.42 10.82
N CYS A 20 -15.05 11.04 9.71
CA CYS A 20 -13.68 11.46 9.39
C CYS A 20 -13.55 12.14 8.02
N ALA A 21 -14.36 11.75 7.03
CA ALA A 21 -14.17 12.15 5.64
C ALA A 21 -14.45 13.63 5.34
N SER A 22 -15.06 14.37 6.28
CA SER A 22 -15.19 15.83 6.17
C SER A 22 -13.84 16.55 6.20
N CYS A 23 -12.82 15.94 6.82
CA CYS A 23 -11.47 16.50 6.94
C CYS A 23 -10.43 15.66 6.18
N HIS A 24 -10.57 14.32 6.23
CA HIS A 24 -9.59 13.39 5.69
C HIS A 24 -10.00 12.91 4.30
N GLN A 25 -9.26 13.33 3.27
CA GLN A 25 -9.47 12.79 1.94
C GLN A 25 -9.06 11.32 1.88
N TYR A 26 -9.72 10.56 1.01
CA TYR A 26 -9.51 9.12 0.81
C TYR A 26 -8.13 8.81 0.21
N TYR A 27 -8.07 8.56 -1.10
CA TYR A 27 -6.84 8.16 -1.78
C TYR A 27 -6.25 9.29 -2.59
N ILE A 28 -5.03 9.67 -2.22
CA ILE A 28 -4.14 10.47 -3.05
C ILE A 28 -2.81 9.69 -3.21
N PRO A 29 -2.27 9.58 -4.44
CA PRO A 29 -0.95 9.01 -4.69
C PRO A 29 0.16 9.70 -3.88
N GLN A 30 1.15 8.93 -3.42
CA GLN A 30 2.16 9.45 -2.51
C GLN A 30 3.08 10.49 -3.14
N ASN A 31 3.41 10.35 -4.43
CA ASN A 31 4.16 11.35 -5.19
C ASN A 31 3.46 12.72 -5.17
N LYS A 32 2.13 12.76 -5.31
CA LYS A 32 1.34 13.99 -5.24
C LYS A 32 1.34 14.60 -3.84
N ILE A 33 1.30 13.76 -2.81
CA ILE A 33 1.43 14.22 -1.42
C ILE A 33 2.82 14.82 -1.16
N ILE A 34 3.88 14.18 -1.68
CA ILE A 34 5.26 14.69 -1.56
C ILE A 34 5.39 16.04 -2.24
N ALA A 35 5.01 16.14 -3.52
CA ALA A 35 5.05 17.39 -4.27
C ALA A 35 4.24 18.49 -3.58
N ASN A 36 3.02 18.18 -3.13
CA ASN A 36 2.18 19.12 -2.40
C ASN A 36 2.85 19.62 -1.10
N ALA A 37 3.52 18.74 -0.35
CA ALA A 37 4.24 19.13 0.85
C ALA A 37 5.49 19.97 0.56
N GLU A 38 6.14 19.78 -0.58
CA GLU A 38 7.24 20.65 -1.07
C GLU A 38 6.72 22.04 -1.44
N HIS A 39 5.52 22.11 -2.03
CA HIS A 39 4.83 23.35 -2.36
C HIS A 39 4.00 23.93 -1.19
N ASN A 40 4.29 23.56 0.06
CA ASN A 40 3.60 24.09 1.25
C ASN A 40 2.06 23.96 1.20
N ASN A 41 1.57 22.85 0.66
CA ASN A 41 0.16 22.48 0.59
C ASN A 41 -0.72 23.34 -0.35
N THR A 42 -0.12 24.08 -1.29
CA THR A 42 -0.89 24.92 -2.22
C THR A 42 -1.56 24.14 -3.35
N ASP A 43 -1.04 22.96 -3.70
CA ASP A 43 -1.55 22.17 -4.84
C ASP A 43 -2.87 21.46 -4.51
N LEU A 44 -2.97 20.91 -3.29
CA LEU A 44 -4.07 20.07 -2.86
C LEU A 44 -4.95 20.72 -1.79
N ASN A 45 -4.46 21.76 -1.12
CA ASN A 45 -5.17 22.46 -0.04
C ASN A 45 -5.74 21.51 1.01
N LEU A 46 -4.98 20.48 1.39
CA LEU A 46 -5.40 19.49 2.37
C LEU A 46 -5.54 20.15 3.75
N THR A 47 -6.58 19.78 4.50
CA THR A 47 -6.80 20.27 5.87
C THR A 47 -6.37 19.25 6.92
N ALA A 48 -6.20 17.99 6.52
CA ALA A 48 -5.73 16.90 7.33
C ALA A 48 -5.02 15.85 6.46
N PRO A 49 -4.24 14.92 7.04
CA PRO A 49 -3.61 13.85 6.29
C PRO A 49 -4.62 12.94 5.61
N THR A 50 -4.26 12.35 4.47
CA THR A 50 -5.16 11.44 3.75
C THR A 50 -5.29 10.09 4.46
N LEU A 51 -6.39 9.38 4.18
CA LEU A 51 -6.59 8.03 4.69
C LEU A 51 -5.49 7.07 4.19
N THR A 52 -5.01 7.22 2.95
CA THR A 52 -3.88 6.42 2.46
C THR A 52 -2.61 6.64 3.27
N GLU A 53 -2.29 7.89 3.65
CA GLU A 53 -1.14 8.20 4.48
C GLU A 53 -1.30 7.64 5.90
N MET A 54 -2.46 7.88 6.52
CA MET A 54 -2.75 7.38 7.88
C MET A 54 -2.68 5.86 7.93
N SER A 55 -3.36 5.18 7.00
CA SER A 55 -3.36 3.72 6.89
C SER A 55 -1.94 3.14 6.81
N PHE A 56 -1.09 3.70 5.94
CA PHE A 56 0.30 3.25 5.82
C PHE A 56 1.10 3.52 7.09
N MET A 57 1.01 4.72 7.65
CA MET A 57 1.82 5.11 8.80
C MET A 57 1.38 4.40 10.09
N LEU A 58 0.09 4.14 10.28
CA LEU A 58 -0.42 3.32 11.38
C LEU A 58 0.22 1.94 11.37
N LYS A 59 0.15 1.24 10.23
CA LYS A 59 0.74 -0.10 10.08
C LYS A 59 2.26 -0.12 10.24
N ASP A 60 2.94 1.00 9.97
CA ASP A 60 4.39 1.11 10.07
C ASP A 60 4.88 1.55 11.47
N GLN A 61 4.09 2.31 12.21
CA GLN A 61 4.53 3.01 13.44
C GLN A 61 3.81 2.54 14.71
N VAL A 62 2.65 1.89 14.59
CA VAL A 62 1.86 1.44 15.74
C VAL A 62 1.98 -0.07 15.93
N GLY A 63 2.26 -0.47 17.17
CA GLY A 63 2.33 -1.86 17.57
C GLY A 63 3.65 -2.58 17.27
N ASP A 64 3.69 -3.87 17.55
CA ASP A 64 4.80 -4.76 17.19
C ASP A 64 4.53 -5.42 15.83
N ARG A 65 5.40 -5.15 14.87
CA ARG A 65 5.31 -5.69 13.50
C ARG A 65 5.64 -7.19 13.41
N LYS A 66 6.08 -7.80 14.50
CA LYS A 66 6.27 -9.26 14.63
C LYS A 66 5.00 -9.99 15.08
N THR A 67 4.04 -9.25 15.63
CA THR A 67 2.73 -9.80 15.97
C THR A 67 1.95 -10.08 14.68
N ASP A 68 0.99 -10.99 14.73
CA ASP A 68 0.10 -11.25 13.59
C ASP A 68 -0.81 -10.06 13.28
N ALA A 69 -1.58 -10.18 12.20
CA ALA A 69 -2.43 -9.07 11.74
C ALA A 69 -3.49 -8.68 12.79
N GLU A 70 -4.04 -9.65 13.51
CA GLU A 70 -5.10 -9.42 14.51
C GLU A 70 -4.55 -8.69 15.73
N GLY A 71 -3.40 -9.13 16.27
CA GLY A 71 -2.76 -8.44 17.36
C GLY A 71 -2.31 -7.01 17.00
N GLN A 72 -1.89 -6.77 15.75
CA GLN A 72 -1.51 -5.42 15.34
C GLN A 72 -2.74 -4.50 15.20
N LYS A 73 -3.87 -5.04 14.72
CA LYS A 73 -5.14 -4.32 14.64
C LYS A 73 -5.61 -3.88 16.03
N PHE A 74 -5.55 -4.76 17.02
CA PHE A 74 -5.85 -4.43 18.42
C PHE A 74 -4.97 -3.28 18.96
N GLN A 75 -3.67 -3.31 18.67
CA GLN A 75 -2.76 -2.22 19.07
C GLN A 75 -3.07 -0.89 18.36
N ILE A 76 -3.56 -0.95 17.12
CA ILE A 76 -4.03 0.23 16.38
C ILE A 76 -5.34 0.76 16.96
N GLU A 77 -6.25 -0.11 17.38
CA GLU A 77 -7.49 0.24 18.07
C GLU A 77 -7.21 0.97 19.40
N ASP A 78 -6.31 0.44 20.23
CA ASP A 78 -5.85 1.08 21.47
C ASP A 78 -5.28 2.49 21.19
N TRP A 79 -4.41 2.59 20.17
CA TRP A 79 -3.85 3.86 19.76
C TRP A 79 -4.91 4.83 19.26
N LEU A 80 -5.87 4.37 18.45
CA LEU A 80 -6.97 5.19 17.93
C LEU A 80 -7.85 5.70 19.07
N THR A 81 -8.15 4.87 20.07
CA THR A 81 -8.93 5.26 21.25
C THR A 81 -8.28 6.44 21.99
N ASP A 82 -6.98 6.36 22.30
CA ASP A 82 -6.26 7.48 22.94
C ASP A 82 -6.12 8.69 22.02
N TYR A 83 -5.79 8.49 20.75
CA TYR A 83 -5.54 9.59 19.81
C TYR A 83 -6.82 10.37 19.49
N LEU A 84 -7.94 9.69 19.29
CA LEU A 84 -9.23 10.32 19.00
C LEU A 84 -9.76 11.10 20.21
N ALA A 85 -9.58 10.57 21.43
CA ALA A 85 -9.96 11.28 22.64
C ALA A 85 -9.06 12.49 22.93
N HIS A 86 -7.76 12.39 22.64
CA HIS A 86 -6.78 13.40 23.03
C HIS A 86 -5.74 13.66 21.92
N PRO A 87 -6.15 14.22 20.76
CA PRO A 87 -5.27 14.35 19.61
C PRO A 87 -4.19 15.41 19.83
N SER A 88 -2.96 15.07 19.47
CA SER A 88 -1.83 16.01 19.45
C SER A 88 -0.88 15.74 18.29
N LYS A 89 -0.02 16.72 17.97
CA LYS A 89 0.97 16.56 16.90
C LYS A 89 2.06 15.55 17.30
N GLU A 90 2.35 15.46 18.59
CA GLU A 90 3.35 14.58 19.20
C GLU A 90 2.91 13.11 19.19
N LYS A 91 1.60 12.85 19.35
CA LYS A 91 1.03 11.50 19.26
C LYS A 91 0.84 11.01 17.82
N GLY A 92 0.88 11.91 16.83
CA GLY A 92 0.59 11.60 15.44
C GLY A 92 1.66 10.71 14.78
N VAL A 93 1.23 9.75 13.96
CA VAL A 93 2.13 8.80 13.27
C VAL A 93 2.73 9.34 11.97
N ILE A 94 2.28 10.51 11.50
CA ILE A 94 2.67 11.05 10.20
C ILE A 94 3.82 12.06 10.39
N PRO A 95 4.92 11.96 9.62
CA PRO A 95 6.08 12.84 9.76
C PRO A 95 5.71 14.32 9.66
N LYS A 96 6.34 15.16 10.51
CA LYS A 96 6.10 16.62 10.59
C LYS A 96 6.13 17.33 9.24
N LYS A 97 6.97 16.87 8.31
CA LYS A 97 7.06 17.47 6.96
C LYS A 97 5.71 17.43 6.21
N PHE A 98 4.88 16.43 6.45
CA PHE A 98 3.55 16.28 5.83
C PHE A 98 2.42 16.87 6.67
N THR A 99 2.66 17.26 7.92
CA THR A 99 1.61 17.75 8.83
C THR A 99 1.79 19.19 9.28
N ARG A 100 2.92 19.83 8.95
CA ARG A 100 3.28 21.19 9.40
C ARG A 100 2.27 22.29 9.02
N PHE A 101 1.47 22.06 7.98
CA PHE A 101 0.49 23.00 7.44
C PHE A 101 -0.95 22.76 7.94
N PHE A 102 -1.20 21.70 8.73
CA PHE A 102 -2.54 21.41 9.24
C PHE A 102 -2.83 22.13 10.56
N GLY A 103 -4.11 22.46 10.74
CA GLY A 103 -4.69 22.95 11.99
C GLY A 103 -4.72 21.87 13.08
N LYS A 104 -5.30 22.21 14.23
CA LYS A 104 -5.52 21.24 15.32
C LYS A 104 -6.66 20.30 14.94
N MET A 105 -6.43 18.98 15.10
CA MET A 105 -7.50 17.99 14.98
C MET A 105 -8.52 18.18 16.12
N PRO A 106 -9.84 18.12 15.84
CA PRO A 106 -10.85 18.18 16.88
C PRO A 106 -10.79 16.95 17.79
N ASP A 107 -11.10 17.15 19.07
CA ASP A 107 -11.31 16.07 20.04
C ASP A 107 -12.59 15.29 19.66
N MET A 108 -12.48 13.97 19.59
CA MET A 108 -13.54 13.04 19.18
C MET A 108 -14.06 12.18 20.35
N LYS A 109 -13.72 12.51 21.60
CA LYS A 109 -14.17 11.78 22.79
C LYS A 109 -15.69 11.68 22.83
N GLY A 110 -16.19 10.44 22.91
CA GLY A 110 -17.62 10.13 22.93
C GLY A 110 -18.35 10.34 21.60
N LYS A 111 -17.64 10.55 20.48
CA LYS A 111 -18.22 10.64 19.12
C LYS A 111 -18.21 9.31 18.37
N LEU A 112 -17.37 8.37 18.81
CA LEU A 112 -17.28 6.99 18.36
C LEU A 112 -17.42 6.10 19.61
N ASN A 113 -18.13 4.98 19.48
CA ASN A 113 -18.14 3.91 20.49
C ASN A 113 -17.00 2.91 20.22
N GLU A 114 -16.92 1.84 21.02
CA GLU A 114 -15.89 0.79 20.89
C GLU A 114 -15.98 0.10 19.52
N ASP A 115 -17.16 -0.38 19.12
CA ASP A 115 -17.41 -1.02 17.82
C ASP A 115 -17.02 -0.13 16.62
N ASP A 116 -17.29 1.18 16.69
CA ASP A 116 -16.90 2.15 15.67
C ASP A 116 -15.37 2.23 15.54
N ILE A 117 -14.65 2.21 16.67
CA ILE A 117 -13.18 2.32 16.70
C ILE A 117 -12.54 1.02 16.22
N GLU A 118 -13.05 -0.14 16.63
CA GLU A 118 -12.61 -1.46 16.13
C GLU A 118 -12.78 -1.52 14.61
N ALA A 119 -13.99 -1.22 14.11
CA ALA A 119 -14.29 -1.23 12.67
C ALA A 119 -13.39 -0.24 11.90
N LEU A 120 -13.15 0.94 12.45
CA LEU A 120 -12.27 1.95 11.87
C LEU A 120 -10.80 1.47 11.84
N ALA A 121 -10.30 0.86 12.92
CA ALA A 121 -8.97 0.29 13.00
C ALA A 121 -8.74 -0.76 11.90
N ASP A 122 -9.71 -1.67 11.75
CA ASP A 122 -9.72 -2.71 10.72
C ASP A 122 -9.69 -2.14 9.30
N PHE A 123 -10.56 -1.17 9.05
CA PHE A 123 -10.62 -0.49 7.76
C PHE A 123 -9.31 0.24 7.44
N MET A 124 -8.79 1.02 8.39
CA MET A 124 -7.55 1.76 8.25
C MET A 124 -6.34 0.83 8.09
N TYR A 125 -6.29 -0.31 8.75
CA TYR A 125 -5.18 -1.27 8.64
C TYR A 125 -4.99 -1.79 7.20
N GLU A 126 -6.09 -2.02 6.48
CA GLU A 126 -6.05 -2.64 5.15
C GLU A 126 -6.13 -1.64 3.99
N TYR A 127 -6.55 -0.41 4.25
CA TYR A 127 -6.94 0.55 3.22
C TYR A 127 -5.82 0.84 2.20
N ALA A 128 -4.62 1.21 2.66
CA ALA A 128 -3.51 1.57 1.78
C ALA A 128 -3.13 0.41 0.85
N GLU A 129 -3.00 -0.81 1.38
CA GLU A 129 -2.65 -2.00 0.57
C GLU A 129 -3.77 -2.36 -0.42
N LYS A 130 -5.04 -2.29 -0.01
CA LYS A 130 -6.20 -2.44 -0.91
C LYS A 130 -6.15 -1.42 -2.04
N MET A 131 -5.82 -0.17 -1.72
CA MET A 131 -5.70 0.90 -2.69
C MET A 131 -4.53 0.73 -3.65
N MET A 132 -3.35 0.33 -3.17
CA MET A 132 -2.21 0.03 -4.06
C MET A 132 -2.51 -1.14 -4.99
N ARG A 133 -3.25 -2.16 -4.53
CA ARG A 133 -3.71 -3.26 -5.39
C ARG A 133 -4.71 -2.79 -6.43
N ARG A 134 -5.67 -1.94 -6.06
CA ARG A 134 -6.72 -1.43 -6.95
C ARG A 134 -6.19 -0.42 -7.98
N LYS A 135 -5.24 0.43 -7.59
CA LYS A 135 -4.72 1.53 -8.40
C LYS A 135 -3.43 1.19 -9.14
N GLY A 136 -2.70 0.16 -8.71
CA GLY A 136 -1.47 -0.32 -9.36
C GLY A 136 -1.71 -1.14 -10.62
N VAL A 137 -0.64 -1.81 -11.08
CA VAL A 137 -0.69 -2.73 -12.22
C VAL A 137 -1.39 -4.04 -11.85
N ARG A 138 -2.14 -4.61 -12.81
CA ARG A 138 -2.79 -5.90 -12.63
C ARG A 138 -1.74 -6.99 -12.43
N ARG A 139 -1.93 -7.79 -11.38
CA ARG A 139 -1.06 -8.90 -11.00
C ARG A 139 -1.72 -10.23 -11.31
N TYR A 140 -0.94 -11.21 -11.73
CA TYR A 140 -1.39 -12.56 -12.08
C TYR A 140 -0.70 -13.60 -11.20
N SER A 141 -1.29 -14.79 -11.10
CA SER A 141 -0.55 -15.96 -10.64
C SER A 141 0.56 -16.29 -11.63
N TYR A 142 1.61 -16.98 -11.18
CA TYR A 142 2.71 -17.36 -12.07
C TYR A 142 2.24 -18.26 -13.23
N ASP A 143 1.30 -19.18 -12.99
CA ASP A 143 0.76 -20.03 -14.04
C ASP A 143 -0.05 -19.26 -15.08
N ALA A 144 -0.89 -18.31 -14.65
CA ALA A 144 -1.60 -17.43 -15.56
C ALA A 144 -0.62 -16.54 -16.34
N ALA A 145 0.42 -16.03 -15.67
CA ALA A 145 1.43 -15.19 -16.30
C ALA A 145 2.17 -15.91 -17.42
N LYS A 146 2.54 -17.19 -17.24
CA LYS A 146 3.14 -18.01 -18.31
C LYS A 146 2.25 -18.12 -19.54
N GLN A 147 0.96 -18.33 -19.36
CA GLN A 147 0.01 -18.45 -20.47
C GLN A 147 -0.14 -17.12 -21.23
N ILE A 148 -0.28 -16.01 -20.49
CA ILE A 148 -0.40 -14.67 -21.06
C ILE A 148 0.89 -14.27 -21.78
N ALA A 149 2.05 -14.47 -21.14
CA ALA A 149 3.36 -14.16 -21.68
C ALA A 149 3.60 -14.83 -23.04
N LYS A 150 3.32 -16.14 -23.14
CA LYS A 150 3.45 -16.89 -24.39
C LYS A 150 2.46 -16.44 -25.46
N LYS A 151 1.23 -16.13 -25.07
CA LYS A 151 0.17 -15.69 -26.01
C LYS A 151 0.42 -14.28 -26.54
N GLU A 152 0.85 -13.37 -25.70
CA GLU A 152 0.97 -11.93 -26.01
C GLU A 152 2.41 -11.51 -26.34
N GLY A 153 3.39 -12.42 -26.25
CA GLY A 153 4.80 -12.10 -26.47
C GLY A 153 5.37 -11.14 -25.42
N LYS A 154 4.87 -11.22 -24.17
CA LYS A 154 5.27 -10.35 -23.05
C LYS A 154 6.25 -11.03 -22.11
N ILE A 155 7.12 -10.23 -21.49
CA ILE A 155 8.06 -10.66 -20.46
C ILE A 155 7.31 -10.87 -19.15
N ILE A 156 7.57 -11.96 -18.42
CA ILE A 156 7.06 -12.13 -17.06
C ILE A 156 7.98 -11.37 -16.12
N LEU A 157 7.40 -10.45 -15.34
CA LEU A 157 8.10 -9.76 -14.26
C LEU A 157 7.58 -10.29 -12.93
N ILE A 158 8.44 -10.93 -12.14
CA ILE A 158 8.12 -11.31 -10.75
C ILE A 158 8.69 -10.24 -9.82
N GLU A 159 7.81 -9.54 -9.11
CA GLU A 159 8.11 -8.70 -7.96
C GLU A 159 8.17 -9.59 -6.71
N GLY A 160 9.38 -9.84 -6.21
CA GLY A 160 9.65 -10.58 -4.98
C GLY A 160 9.51 -9.69 -3.74
N TYR A 161 8.73 -10.12 -2.76
CA TYR A 161 8.55 -9.44 -1.49
C TYR A 161 8.55 -10.40 -0.31
N ILE A 162 8.66 -9.86 0.91
CA ILE A 162 8.36 -10.56 2.16
C ILE A 162 7.33 -9.75 2.97
N PRO A 163 6.54 -10.38 3.86
CA PRO A 163 5.65 -9.67 4.78
C PRO A 163 6.41 -8.59 5.56
N TYR A 164 5.76 -7.46 5.80
CA TYR A 164 6.33 -6.30 6.51
C TYR A 164 7.61 -5.71 5.90
N CYS A 165 7.90 -5.98 4.62
CA CYS A 165 9.00 -5.35 3.90
C CYS A 165 8.71 -3.85 3.65
N ARG A 166 9.36 -2.96 4.41
CA ARG A 166 9.18 -1.50 4.29
C ARG A 166 9.47 -1.01 2.87
N TRP A 167 10.57 -1.46 2.28
CA TRP A 167 10.99 -1.06 0.94
C TRP A 167 10.06 -1.57 -0.17
N CYS A 168 9.48 -2.76 0.01
CA CYS A 168 8.48 -3.30 -0.92
C CYS A 168 7.19 -2.48 -0.89
N MET A 169 6.71 -2.12 0.31
CA MET A 169 5.53 -1.26 0.45
C MET A 169 5.78 0.15 -0.09
N ARG A 170 7.01 0.68 0.05
CA ARG A 170 7.41 1.94 -0.57
C ARG A 170 7.44 1.84 -2.10
N MET A 171 8.00 0.78 -2.67
CA MET A 171 7.98 0.52 -4.11
C MET A 171 6.55 0.53 -4.66
N ASP A 172 5.63 -0.17 -3.99
CA ASP A 172 4.21 -0.17 -4.37
C ASP A 172 3.59 1.22 -4.34
N ARG A 173 3.89 1.98 -3.28
CA ARG A 173 3.26 3.28 -2.98
C ARG A 173 3.82 4.43 -3.80
N GLU A 174 5.11 4.39 -4.15
CA GLU A 174 5.86 5.50 -4.75
C GLU A 174 6.17 5.27 -6.24
N VAL A 175 6.23 4.02 -6.70
CA VAL A 175 6.69 3.69 -8.07
C VAL A 175 5.65 2.90 -8.86
N MET A 176 5.13 1.80 -8.31
CA MET A 176 4.22 0.90 -9.06
C MET A 176 2.84 1.49 -9.37
N VAL A 177 2.50 2.61 -8.73
CA VAL A 177 1.26 3.37 -8.98
C VAL A 177 1.42 4.49 -9.99
N GLU A 178 2.66 4.85 -10.36
CA GLU A 178 2.94 5.94 -11.29
C GLU A 178 2.36 5.63 -12.68
N PRO A 179 1.65 6.56 -13.33
CA PRO A 179 1.02 6.32 -14.63
C PRO A 179 2.00 5.83 -15.70
N GLU A 180 3.20 6.39 -15.75
CA GLU A 180 4.25 6.06 -16.70
C GLU A 180 4.79 4.64 -16.46
N VAL A 181 5.03 4.27 -15.20
CA VAL A 181 5.46 2.92 -14.81
C VAL A 181 4.38 1.91 -15.16
N LYS A 182 3.12 2.21 -14.85
CA LYS A 182 1.98 1.38 -15.21
C LYS A 182 1.87 1.18 -16.73
N ALA A 183 2.07 2.24 -17.50
CA ALA A 183 2.04 2.18 -18.96
C ALA A 183 3.17 1.29 -19.51
N ALA A 184 4.39 1.48 -19.01
CA ALA A 184 5.56 0.66 -19.39
C ALA A 184 5.33 -0.82 -19.07
N LEU A 185 4.87 -1.12 -17.85
CA LEU A 185 4.55 -2.48 -17.41
C LEU A 185 3.46 -3.12 -18.27
N ASN A 186 2.33 -2.44 -18.49
CA ASN A 186 1.22 -3.00 -19.27
C ASN A 186 1.59 -3.26 -20.74
N LYS A 187 2.52 -2.48 -21.29
CA LYS A 187 2.94 -2.59 -22.70
C LYS A 187 3.77 -3.85 -22.96
N LYS A 188 4.70 -4.21 -22.09
CA LYS A 188 5.71 -5.26 -22.35
C LYS A 188 5.78 -6.37 -21.32
N PHE A 189 5.11 -6.22 -20.18
CA PHE A 189 5.27 -7.13 -19.05
C PHE A 189 3.96 -7.75 -18.58
N VAL A 190 4.07 -8.92 -17.95
CA VAL A 190 3.02 -9.57 -17.17
C VAL A 190 3.51 -9.67 -15.74
N LEU A 191 2.92 -8.87 -14.84
CA LEU A 191 3.38 -8.74 -13.46
C LEU A 191 2.85 -9.89 -12.58
N VAL A 192 3.76 -10.48 -11.82
CA VAL A 192 3.50 -11.46 -10.76
C VAL A 192 4.08 -10.88 -9.47
N LYS A 193 3.37 -11.02 -8.35
CA LYS A 193 3.90 -10.67 -7.03
C LYS A 193 4.02 -11.93 -6.18
N MET A 194 5.21 -12.18 -5.65
CA MET A 194 5.56 -13.46 -5.02
C MET A 194 6.15 -13.26 -3.63
N ASN A 195 5.58 -13.94 -2.63
CA ASN A 195 6.10 -13.98 -1.28
C ASN A 195 7.27 -14.95 -1.20
N LEU A 196 8.49 -14.42 -1.04
CA LEU A 196 9.73 -15.21 -1.05
C LEU A 196 9.98 -16.01 0.24
N LEU A 197 9.15 -15.83 1.28
CA LEU A 197 9.18 -16.68 2.48
C LEU A 197 8.39 -17.97 2.29
N THR A 198 7.26 -17.90 1.59
CA THR A 198 6.30 -19.01 1.51
C THR A 198 6.26 -19.67 0.12
N GLN A 199 6.79 -19.01 -0.90
CA GLN A 199 6.77 -19.50 -2.28
C GLN A 199 8.19 -19.72 -2.80
N LYS A 200 8.36 -20.78 -3.59
CA LYS A 200 9.62 -21.09 -4.27
C LYS A 200 9.69 -20.35 -5.61
N LEU A 201 10.81 -19.67 -5.86
CA LEU A 201 11.07 -19.05 -7.17
C LEU A 201 11.15 -20.12 -8.27
N PRO A 202 10.58 -19.86 -9.45
CA PRO A 202 10.62 -20.80 -10.56
C PRO A 202 12.02 -20.87 -11.18
N LEU A 203 12.24 -21.86 -12.05
CA LEU A 203 13.46 -22.00 -12.87
C LEU A 203 14.77 -22.08 -12.08
N GLY A 204 14.74 -22.41 -10.78
CA GLY A 204 15.93 -22.51 -9.94
C GLY A 204 16.59 -21.15 -9.65
N MET A 205 15.88 -20.03 -9.85
CA MET A 205 16.41 -18.69 -9.60
C MET A 205 16.82 -18.50 -8.14
N LYS A 206 17.91 -17.76 -7.95
CA LYS A 206 18.43 -17.43 -6.62
C LYS A 206 17.53 -16.39 -5.96
N ARG A 207 17.22 -16.60 -4.67
CA ARG A 207 16.55 -15.58 -3.86
C ARG A 207 17.49 -14.39 -3.62
N LEU A 208 16.99 -13.19 -3.89
CA LEU A 208 17.68 -11.91 -3.67
C LEU A 208 17.07 -11.16 -2.48
N GLY A 209 17.69 -10.05 -2.07
CA GLY A 209 17.10 -9.11 -1.12
C GLY A 209 15.81 -8.49 -1.67
N THR A 210 14.88 -8.08 -0.80
CA THR A 210 13.57 -7.55 -1.23
C THR A 210 13.48 -6.02 -1.08
N PRO A 211 12.80 -5.30 -1.99
CA PRO A 211 12.16 -5.82 -3.20
C PRO A 211 13.18 -6.35 -4.21
N SER A 212 12.77 -7.37 -4.96
CA SER A 212 13.56 -7.92 -6.07
C SER A 212 12.68 -8.12 -7.30
N PHE A 213 13.31 -8.11 -8.46
CA PHE A 213 12.67 -8.18 -9.76
C PHE A 213 13.32 -9.27 -10.59
N TYR A 214 12.52 -10.25 -11.00
CA TYR A 214 12.97 -11.36 -11.83
C TYR A 214 12.28 -11.28 -13.18
N PHE A 215 13.07 -11.25 -14.24
CA PHE A 215 12.57 -11.12 -15.61
C PHE A 215 12.72 -12.45 -16.33
N ILE A 216 11.59 -12.97 -16.83
CA ILE A 216 11.55 -14.23 -17.58
C ILE A 216 10.97 -13.95 -18.97
N GLY A 217 11.61 -14.50 -20.00
CA GLY A 217 11.19 -14.39 -21.39
C GLY A 217 9.75 -14.86 -21.61
N SER A 218 9.18 -14.46 -22.74
CA SER A 218 7.82 -14.82 -23.14
C SER A 218 7.61 -16.32 -23.34
N ASP A 219 8.68 -17.09 -23.49
CA ASP A 219 8.70 -18.56 -23.51
C ASP A 219 8.39 -19.19 -22.14
N GLY A 220 8.46 -18.41 -21.05
CA GLY A 220 8.28 -18.84 -19.67
C GLY A 220 9.43 -19.70 -19.11
N LYS A 221 10.57 -19.76 -19.80
CA LYS A 221 11.71 -20.65 -19.48
C LYS A 221 13.05 -19.93 -19.41
N THR A 222 13.21 -18.84 -20.16
CA THR A 222 14.46 -18.08 -20.23
C THR A 222 14.48 -17.04 -19.12
N VAL A 223 15.45 -17.10 -18.21
CA VAL A 223 15.69 -16.01 -17.25
C VAL A 223 16.51 -14.94 -17.97
N ILE A 224 15.93 -13.74 -18.10
CA ILE A 224 16.58 -12.59 -18.75
C ILE A 224 17.52 -11.93 -17.74
N ASP A 225 16.99 -11.58 -16.56
CA ASP A 225 17.76 -10.89 -15.53
C ASP A 225 17.13 -11.05 -14.13
N MET A 226 17.91 -10.76 -13.10
CA MET A 226 17.48 -10.70 -11.71
C MET A 226 18.11 -9.49 -11.01
N VAL A 227 17.27 -8.55 -10.60
CA VAL A 227 17.70 -7.29 -9.99
C VAL A 227 17.20 -7.22 -8.56
N GLU A 228 18.05 -6.76 -7.64
CA GLU A 228 17.67 -6.48 -6.25
C GLU A 228 17.64 -4.98 -5.96
N GLY A 229 16.79 -4.61 -5.01
CA GLY A 229 16.77 -3.27 -4.44
C GLY A 229 15.57 -2.44 -4.86
N PHE A 230 15.50 -1.29 -4.21
CA PHE A 230 14.53 -0.24 -4.44
C PHE A 230 15.19 0.85 -5.29
N GLY A 231 14.53 1.27 -6.37
CA GLY A 231 14.89 2.45 -7.16
C GLY A 231 13.76 3.47 -7.17
N ASN A 232 14.07 4.69 -7.57
CA ASN A 232 13.06 5.72 -7.85
C ASN A 232 12.30 5.41 -9.16
N LYS A 233 11.35 6.27 -9.52
CA LYS A 233 10.51 6.09 -10.72
C LYS A 233 11.34 6.02 -12.00
N GLU A 234 12.29 6.92 -12.14
CA GLU A 234 13.16 7.06 -13.32
C GLU A 234 14.06 5.83 -13.47
N GLU A 235 14.75 5.42 -12.41
CA GLU A 235 15.60 4.22 -12.38
C GLU A 235 14.82 2.95 -12.73
N PHE A 236 13.57 2.84 -12.24
CA PHE A 236 12.74 1.69 -12.56
C PHE A 236 12.26 1.70 -14.01
N LEU A 237 11.93 2.86 -14.58
CA LEU A 237 11.59 2.98 -16.00
C LEU A 237 12.79 2.61 -16.90
N ASP A 238 13.99 3.07 -16.54
CA ASP A 238 15.22 2.73 -17.27
C ASP A 238 15.50 1.23 -17.23
N LEU A 239 15.29 0.58 -16.07
CA LEU A 239 15.37 -0.87 -15.95
C LEU A 239 14.34 -1.58 -16.86
N LEU A 240 13.07 -1.15 -16.85
CA LEU A 240 12.06 -1.77 -17.71
C LEU A 240 12.39 -1.59 -19.19
N GLN A 241 12.96 -0.45 -19.57
CA GLN A 241 13.36 -0.17 -20.95
C GLN A 241 14.55 -1.04 -21.37
N SER A 242 15.57 -1.19 -20.52
CA SER A 242 16.75 -2.00 -20.83
C SER A 242 16.40 -3.48 -21.00
N ILE A 243 15.49 -4.00 -20.18
CA ILE A 243 14.99 -5.38 -20.28
C ILE A 243 14.14 -5.56 -21.54
N ALA A 244 13.29 -4.60 -21.89
CA ALA A 244 12.41 -4.70 -23.06
C ALA A 244 13.14 -4.56 -24.41
N ALA A 245 14.41 -4.16 -24.40
CA ALA A 245 15.26 -4.00 -25.58
C ALA A 245 16.06 -5.27 -25.95
N GLN A 246 16.06 -6.29 -25.08
CA GLN A 246 16.68 -7.60 -25.30
C GLN A 246 15.73 -8.55 -26.03
#